data_AF-A0A4V1KPV2-F1
#
_entry.id   AF-A0A4V1KPV2-F1
#
_cell.length_a   1.000
_cell.length_b   1.000
_cell.length_c   1.000
_cell.angle_alpha   90.00
_cell.angle_beta   90.00
_cell.angle_gamma   90.00
#
_symmetry.space_group_name_H-M   'P 1'
#
loop_
_entity.id
_entity.type
_entity.pdbx_description
1 polymer ?
#
loop_
_entity_poly.entity_id
_entity_poly.type
_entity_poly.pdbx_seq_one_letter_code
_entity_poly.pdbx_strand_id
1 'polypeptide(L)'
;MKKDEIIRSLTPEQREEFENDIQNLYAECHKALNGKMEKLKDVVVNLNLNNEVYLRVVCAYDATNSSKVKGKITELHKYKNEQEYKQALAIERASLN
;
A
#
# COMPACT_ATOMS: atom_id res chain seq x y z
N MET A 1 10.42 -1.20 12.87
CA MET A 1 9.14 -0.72 13.44
C MET A 1 8.06 -1.74 13.09
N LYS A 2 7.19 -2.09 14.02
CA LYS A 2 6.05 -2.98 13.73
C LYS A 2 4.98 -2.19 12.98
N LYS A 3 4.23 -2.84 12.09
CA LYS A 3 3.17 -2.21 11.25
C LYS A 3 2.20 -1.33 12.06
N ASP A 4 1.78 -1.80 13.24
CA ASP A 4 0.84 -1.09 14.11
C ASP A 4 1.43 0.19 14.68
N GLU A 5 2.75 0.25 14.89
CA GLU A 5 3.45 1.46 15.34
C GLU A 5 3.52 2.52 14.24
N ILE A 6 3.71 2.10 12.98
CA ILE A 6 3.72 3.01 11.83
C ILE A 6 2.36 3.68 11.70
N ILE A 7 1.28 2.90 11.68
CA ILE A 7 -0.08 3.43 11.55
C ILE A 7 -0.46 4.33 12.72
N ARG A 8 -0.06 3.99 13.96
CA ARG A 8 -0.30 4.83 15.14
C ARG A 8 0.51 6.12 15.14
N SER A 9 1.62 6.18 14.40
CA SER A 9 2.46 7.37 14.29
C SER A 9 2.00 8.36 13.22
N LEU A 10 1.01 7.99 12.39
CA LEU A 10 0.45 8.88 11.37
C LEU A 10 -0.42 9.95 12.03
N THR A 11 -0.37 11.17 11.49
CA THR A 11 -1.36 12.20 11.84
C THR A 11 -2.75 11.80 11.32
N PRO A 12 -3.84 12.41 11.82
CA PRO A 12 -5.18 12.15 11.30
C PRO A 12 -5.28 12.34 9.78
N GLU A 13 -4.64 13.37 9.23
CA GLU A 13 -4.64 13.68 7.79
C GLU A 13 -3.89 12.61 7.00
N GLN A 14 -2.70 12.22 7.46
CA GLN A 14 -1.90 11.16 6.83
C GLN A 14 -2.63 9.81 6.88
N ARG A 15 -3.40 9.56 7.94
CA ARG A 15 -4.20 8.35 8.07
C ARG A 15 -5.38 8.33 7.11
N GLU A 16 -6.07 9.45 6.96
CA GLU A 16 -7.15 9.59 5.99
C GLU A 16 -6.63 9.39 4.55
N GLU A 17 -5.53 10.04 4.19
CA GLU A 17 -4.85 9.85 2.91
C GLU A 17 -4.46 8.38 2.70
N PHE A 18 -3.83 7.75 3.69
CA PHE A 18 -3.47 6.35 3.64
C PHE A 18 -4.68 5.43 3.42
N GLU A 19 -5.77 5.65 4.14
CA GLU A 19 -6.99 4.85 3.99
C GLU A 19 -7.63 5.02 2.60
N ASN A 20 -7.62 6.25 2.06
CA ASN A 20 -8.13 6.56 0.72
C ASN A 20 -7.27 5.94 -0.39
N ASP A 21 -5.94 6.08 -0.32
CA ASP A 21 -5.01 5.52 -1.30
C ASP A 21 -5.10 4.01 -1.37
N ILE A 22 -5.17 3.35 -0.21
CA ILE A 22 -5.34 1.90 -0.12
C ILE A 22 -6.69 1.45 -0.70
N GLN A 23 -7.77 2.20 -0.45
CA GLN A 23 -9.08 1.89 -1.05
C GLN A 23 -9.07 2.05 -2.57
N ASN A 24 -8.45 3.12 -3.08
CA ASN A 24 -8.32 3.37 -4.51
C ASN A 24 -7.52 2.26 -5.19
N LEU A 25 -6.37 1.88 -4.61
CA LEU A 25 -5.57 0.76 -5.07
C LEU A 25 -6.41 -0.53 -5.21
N TYR A 26 -7.21 -0.85 -4.19
CA TYR A 26 -8.07 -2.04 -4.26
C TYR A 26 -9.14 -1.92 -5.34
N ALA A 27 -9.74 -0.74 -5.53
CA ALA A 27 -10.71 -0.52 -6.59
C ALA A 27 -10.06 -0.70 -7.98
N GLU A 28 -8.84 -0.22 -8.17
CA GLU A 28 -8.07 -0.41 -9.41
C GLU A 28 -7.70 -1.87 -9.63
N CYS A 29 -7.18 -2.57 -8.62
CA CYS A 29 -6.89 -3.99 -8.69
C CYS A 29 -8.15 -4.80 -9.03
N HIS A 30 -9.29 -4.44 -8.43
CA HIS A 30 -10.57 -5.11 -8.67
C HIS A 30 -11.00 -4.96 -10.13
N LYS A 31 -10.88 -3.75 -10.68
CA LYS A 31 -11.19 -3.45 -12.09
C LYS A 31 -10.23 -4.19 -13.02
N ALA A 32 -8.92 -4.10 -12.77
CA ALA A 32 -7.89 -4.70 -13.61
C ALA A 32 -8.00 -6.24 -13.67
N LEU A 33 -8.38 -6.87 -12.55
CA LEU A 33 -8.57 -8.32 -12.48
C LEU A 33 -10.00 -8.78 -12.81
N ASN A 34 -10.89 -7.87 -13.21
CA ASN A 34 -12.30 -8.16 -13.49
C ASN A 34 -12.97 -8.96 -12.35
N GLY A 35 -12.71 -8.55 -11.10
CA GLY A 35 -13.22 -9.22 -9.90
C GLY A 35 -12.49 -10.51 -9.49
N LYS A 36 -11.54 -11.02 -10.27
CA LYS A 36 -10.77 -12.25 -9.97
C LYS A 36 -9.58 -11.99 -9.05
N MET A 37 -9.86 -11.41 -7.89
CA MET A 37 -8.87 -10.98 -6.90
C MET A 37 -8.13 -12.14 -6.21
N GLU A 38 -8.63 -13.37 -6.33
CA GLU A 38 -7.98 -14.61 -5.88
C GLU A 38 -6.57 -14.83 -6.45
N LYS A 39 -6.22 -14.14 -7.54
CA LYS A 39 -4.89 -14.19 -8.16
C LYS A 39 -3.90 -13.18 -7.57
N LEU A 40 -4.37 -12.25 -6.74
CA LEU A 40 -3.59 -11.12 -6.24
C LEU A 40 -2.98 -11.52 -4.87
N LYS A 41 -1.80 -12.15 -4.91
CA LYS A 41 -1.11 -12.64 -3.70
C LYS A 41 -0.47 -11.51 -2.89
N ASP A 42 0.39 -10.73 -3.53
CA ASP A 42 1.11 -9.63 -2.91
C ASP A 42 1.22 -8.46 -3.90
N VAL A 43 0.56 -7.36 -3.58
CA VAL A 43 0.72 -6.09 -4.32
C VAL A 43 1.58 -5.18 -3.48
N VAL A 44 2.69 -4.77 -4.06
CA VAL A 44 3.60 -3.81 -3.46
C VAL A 44 3.24 -2.42 -3.97
N VAL A 45 3.00 -1.50 -3.05
CA VAL A 45 2.72 -0.09 -3.36
C VAL A 45 3.58 0.80 -2.51
N ASN A 46 4.13 1.83 -3.14
CA ASN A 46 4.83 2.88 -2.45
C ASN A 46 3.91 4.09 -2.33
N LEU A 47 3.72 4.56 -1.11
CA LEU A 47 2.88 5.70 -0.78
C LEU A 47 3.75 6.84 -0.26
N ASN A 48 3.34 8.06 -0.61
CA ASN A 48 3.92 9.28 -0.12
C ASN A 48 2.83 10.10 0.54
N LEU A 49 2.71 9.98 1.87
CA LEU A 49 1.67 10.66 2.64
C LEU A 49 2.13 12.07 2.99
N ASN A 50 1.37 13.07 2.54
CA ASN A 50 1.60 14.49 2.77
C ASN A 50 3.02 14.99 2.41
N ASN A 51 3.77 14.31 1.54
CA ASN A 51 5.19 14.60 1.24
C ASN A 51 6.14 14.46 2.44
N GLU A 52 5.70 13.81 3.52
CA GLU A 52 6.44 13.72 4.78
C GLU A 52 6.70 12.26 5.20
N VAL A 53 5.76 11.37 4.90
CA VAL A 53 5.83 9.98 5.31
C VAL A 53 5.83 9.07 4.09
N TYR A 54 6.99 8.47 3.86
CA TYR A 54 7.24 7.58 2.74
C TYR A 54 7.09 6.12 3.19
N LEU A 55 6.13 5.41 2.60
CA LEU A 55 5.79 4.05 2.98
C LEU A 55 5.92 3.08 1.81
N ARG A 56 6.31 1.86 2.10
CA ARG A 56 6.12 0.69 1.25
C ARG A 56 5.10 -0.22 1.93
N VAL A 57 4.01 -0.46 1.23
CA VAL A 57 2.89 -1.27 1.68
C VAL A 57 2.84 -2.52 0.82
N VAL A 58 2.78 -3.68 1.46
CA VAL A 58 2.44 -4.94 0.79
C VAL A 58 1.04 -5.32 1.22
N CYS A 59 0.20 -5.53 0.23
CA CYS A 59 -1.22 -5.78 0.37
C CYS A 59 -1.57 -7.12 -0.27
N ALA A 60 -2.20 -8.00 0.50
CA ALA A 60 -2.79 -9.22 -0.02
C ALA A 60 -4.31 -9.09 -0.12
N TYR A 61 -4.92 -9.73 -1.10
CA TYR A 61 -6.38 -9.79 -1.15
C TYR A 61 -6.93 -10.64 0.00
N ASP A 62 -7.93 -10.11 0.73
CA ASP A 62 -8.65 -10.87 1.75
C ASP A 62 -10.07 -11.19 1.25
N ALA A 63 -10.27 -12.45 0.87
CA ALA A 63 -11.54 -12.96 0.35
C ALA A 63 -12.59 -13.18 1.45
N THR A 64 -12.26 -12.98 2.73
CA THR A 64 -13.17 -13.30 3.85
C THR A 64 -14.26 -12.25 4.08
N ASN A 65 -14.22 -11.09 3.41
CA ASN A 65 -15.20 -10.02 3.56
C ASN A 65 -15.96 -9.76 2.25
N SER A 66 -17.12 -10.38 2.09
CA SER A 66 -17.94 -10.35 0.86
C SER A 66 -18.68 -9.03 0.59
N SER A 67 -18.78 -8.11 1.55
CA SER A 67 -19.50 -6.82 1.39
C SER A 67 -18.61 -5.62 1.07
N LYS A 68 -17.28 -5.71 1.29
CA LYS A 68 -16.32 -4.66 0.94
C LYS A 68 -15.02 -5.35 0.56
N VAL A 69 -14.53 -5.12 -0.66
CA VAL A 69 -13.15 -5.50 -1.03
C VAL A 69 -12.22 -4.86 -0.02
N LYS A 70 -11.69 -5.67 0.90
CA LYS A 70 -10.66 -5.27 1.83
C LYS A 70 -9.47 -6.12 1.44
N GLY A 71 -8.34 -5.52 1.10
CA GLY A 71 -7.11 -6.26 1.25
C GLY A 71 -6.50 -6.02 2.62
N LYS A 72 -5.63 -6.95 2.96
CA LYS A 72 -4.94 -7.02 4.21
C LYS A 72 -3.51 -6.55 3.98
N ILE A 73 -3.10 -5.55 4.75
CA ILE A 73 -1.69 -5.13 4.79
C ILE A 73 -0.89 -6.26 5.43
N THR A 74 -0.09 -6.95 4.61
CA THR A 74 0.79 -8.05 5.02
C THR A 74 2.12 -7.51 5.51
N GLU A 75 2.62 -6.46 4.87
CA GLU A 75 3.87 -5.79 5.24
C GLU A 75 3.69 -4.28 5.16
N LEU A 76 4.31 -3.57 6.10
CA LEU A 76 4.38 -2.11 6.08
C LEU A 76 5.77 -1.70 6.50
N HIS A 77 6.43 -0.96 5.63
CA HIS A 77 7.76 -0.42 5.84
C HIS A 77 7.70 1.09 5.68
N LYS A 78 8.40 1.81 6.57
CA LYS A 78 8.56 3.26 6.49
C LYS A 78 10.00 3.56 6.10
N TYR A 79 10.18 4.24 4.97
CA TYR A 79 11.49 4.72 4.55
C TYR A 79 11.95 5.86 5.46
N LYS A 80 13.28 6.06 5.56
CA LYS A 80 13.84 7.09 6.43
C LYS A 80 13.64 8.50 5.87
N ASN A 81 13.63 8.64 4.55
CA ASN A 81 13.51 9.91 3.85
C ASN A 81 13.09 9.73 2.38
N GLU A 82 12.86 10.85 1.69
CA GLU A 82 12.46 10.91 0.28
C GLU A 82 13.49 10.27 -0.66
N GLN A 83 14.78 10.38 -0.35
CA GLN A 83 15.84 9.85 -1.21
C GLN A 83 15.81 8.32 -1.25
N GLU A 84 15.66 7.67 -0.08
CA GLU A 84 15.52 6.22 0.02
C GLU A 84 14.26 5.74 -0.70
N TYR A 85 13.15 6.47 -0.56
CA TYR A 85 11.90 6.21 -1.27
C TYR A 85 12.06 6.28 -2.79
N LYS A 86 12.67 7.35 -3.31
CA LYS A 86 12.92 7.53 -4.75
C LYS A 86 13.84 6.45 -5.31
N GLN A 87 14.85 6.03 -4.55
CA GLN A 87 15.74 4.93 -4.92
C GLN A 87 14.98 3.60 -5.02
N ALA A 88 14.13 3.29 -4.02
CA ALA A 88 13.32 2.08 -4.04
C ALA A 88 12.38 2.04 -5.25
N LEU A 89 11.69 3.15 -5.54
CA LEU A 89 10.86 3.31 -6.74
C LEU A 89 11.63 3.06 -8.03
N ALA A 90 12.84 3.60 -8.15
CA ALA A 90 13.68 3.44 -9.33
C ALA A 90 14.10 1.97 -9.51
N ILE A 91 14.45 1.28 -8.43
CA ILE A 91 14.84 -0.14 -8.43
C ILE A 91 13.66 -1.03 -8.84
N GLU A 92 12.48 -0.82 -8.25
CA GLU A 92 11.29 -1.60 -8.61
C GLU A 92 10.88 -1.39 -10.07
N ARG A 93 10.95 -0.15 -10.55
CA ARG A 93 10.68 0.16 -11.96
C ARG A 93 11.71 -0.46 -12.92
N ALA A 94 12.98 -0.51 -12.52
CA ALA A 94 14.03 -1.17 -13.30
C ALA A 94 13.88 -2.70 -13.31
N SER A 95 13.31 -3.29 -12.25
CA SER A 95 13.11 -4.74 -12.12
C SER A 95 11.92 -5.28 -12.94
N LEU A 96 11.10 -4.38 -13.49
CA LEU A 96 9.93 -4.71 -14.32
C LEU A 96 10.21 -4.62 -15.84
N ASN A 97 11.42 -4.22 -16.24
CA ASN A 97 11.90 -4.18 -17.63
C ASN A 97 12.90 -5.31 -17.90
#